data_AF-A0A1X0WB83-F1
#
_entry.id   AF-A0A1X0WB83-F1
#
_cell.length_a   1.000
_cell.length_b   1.000
_cell.length_c   1.000
_cell.angle_alpha   90.00
_cell.angle_beta   90.00
_cell.angle_gamma   90.00
#
_symmetry.space_group_name_H-M   'P 1'
#
loop_
_entity.id
_entity.type
_entity.pdbx_description
1 polymer ?
#
loop_
_entity_poly.entity_id
_entity_poly.type
_entity_poly.pdbx_seq_one_letter_code
_entity_poly.pdbx_strand_id
1 'polypeptide(L)'
;MKLFNAGFTTKQQQKDTLTYINRAYEAYRSCITDLLWEIPHEEQTEAQSRIYWSIPRAAYLLKLKHVDAILAIFPAASPYLEEMLKLAELRRVVKIQEVVKPDKEGAEMQAKAAHVHVTILERMQRLGRQYEKALTLPDLFGGLNVHANVHVVTNQHGTRYLRAFYYLDGKLTPLPLIIAAHEAHARKKKDK
;
A
#
# COMPACT_ATOMS: atom_id res chain seq x y z
N MET A 1 -6.99 -32.72 6.24
CA MET A 1 -5.86 -31.76 6.30
C MET A 1 -6.42 -30.34 6.24
N LYS A 2 -6.34 -29.59 7.35
CA LYS A 2 -6.65 -28.14 7.39
C LYS A 2 -5.40 -27.37 6.97
N LEU A 3 -5.08 -27.35 5.68
CA LEU A 3 -3.94 -26.61 5.17
C LEU A 3 -4.44 -25.28 4.58
N PHE A 4 -4.16 -24.19 5.30
CA PHE A 4 -4.28 -22.78 4.89
C PHE A 4 -5.67 -22.10 4.99
N ASN A 5 -6.02 -21.62 6.19
CA ASN A 5 -7.28 -20.90 6.47
C ASN A 5 -7.23 -19.37 6.28
N ALA A 6 -6.08 -18.78 5.94
CA ALA A 6 -5.90 -17.31 5.98
C ALA A 6 -6.16 -16.58 4.64
N GLY A 7 -6.24 -17.30 3.52
CA GLY A 7 -6.38 -16.70 2.19
C GLY A 7 -5.18 -15.81 1.78
N PHE A 8 -5.24 -15.23 0.57
CA PHE A 8 -4.25 -14.27 0.10
C PHE A 8 -4.86 -12.88 0.00
N THR A 9 -4.17 -11.87 0.53
CA THR A 9 -4.61 -10.47 0.46
C THR A 9 -4.13 -9.75 -0.80
N THR A 10 -3.07 -10.27 -1.42
CA THR A 10 -2.52 -9.74 -2.68
C THR A 10 -2.06 -10.86 -3.61
N LYS A 11 -2.05 -10.59 -4.92
CA LYS A 11 -1.48 -11.52 -5.92
C LYS A 11 0.02 -11.74 -5.70
N GLN A 12 0.71 -10.78 -5.12
CA GLN A 12 2.14 -10.89 -4.83
C GLN A 12 2.40 -11.96 -3.77
N GLN A 13 1.64 -11.95 -2.66
CA GLN A 13 1.75 -13.00 -1.62
C GLN A 13 1.50 -14.40 -2.17
N GLN A 14 0.52 -14.54 -3.08
CA GLN A 14 0.25 -15.82 -3.74
C GLN A 14 1.46 -16.26 -4.61
N LYS A 15 2.07 -15.34 -5.38
CA LYS A 15 3.27 -15.62 -6.17
C LYS A 15 4.49 -15.96 -5.30
N ASP A 16 4.68 -15.25 -4.21
CA ASP A 16 5.80 -15.49 -3.27
C ASP A 16 5.65 -16.88 -2.63
N THR A 17 4.43 -17.24 -2.23
CA THR A 17 4.12 -18.58 -1.70
C THR A 17 4.42 -19.68 -2.72
N LEU A 18 4.00 -19.50 -3.98
CA LEU A 18 4.33 -20.44 -5.06
C LEU A 18 5.85 -20.53 -5.30
N THR A 19 6.58 -19.43 -5.12
CA THR A 19 8.05 -19.39 -5.22
C THR A 19 8.69 -20.18 -4.09
N TYR A 20 8.22 -20.02 -2.85
CA TYR A 20 8.70 -20.81 -1.71
C TYR A 20 8.42 -22.31 -1.88
N ILE A 21 7.25 -22.68 -2.39
CA ILE A 21 6.92 -24.08 -2.69
C ILE A 21 7.91 -24.67 -3.71
N ASN A 22 8.21 -23.93 -4.79
CA ASN A 22 9.19 -24.40 -5.79
C ASN A 22 10.61 -24.48 -5.21
N ARG A 23 11.01 -23.55 -4.33
CA ARG A 23 12.31 -23.60 -3.64
C ARG A 23 12.42 -24.82 -2.72
N ALA A 24 11.39 -25.10 -1.93
CA ALA A 24 11.35 -26.28 -1.08
C ALA A 24 11.40 -27.57 -1.91
N TYR A 25 10.67 -27.61 -3.03
CA TYR A 25 10.72 -28.72 -3.97
C TYR A 25 12.13 -28.94 -4.54
N GLU A 26 12.83 -27.86 -4.90
CA GLU A 26 14.21 -27.93 -5.40
C GLU A 26 15.18 -28.46 -4.34
N ALA A 27 14.98 -28.11 -3.06
CA ALA A 27 15.79 -28.64 -1.97
C ALA A 27 15.65 -30.18 -1.87
N TYR A 28 14.43 -30.70 -1.89
CA TYR A 28 14.20 -32.15 -1.88
C TYR A 28 14.71 -32.84 -3.14
N ARG A 29 14.57 -32.19 -4.31
CA ARG A 29 15.17 -32.67 -5.55
C ARG A 29 16.69 -32.77 -5.42
N SER A 30 17.34 -31.78 -4.80
CA SER A 30 18.78 -31.79 -4.54
C SER A 30 19.17 -33.00 -3.69
N CYS A 31 18.44 -33.27 -2.59
CA CYS A 31 18.72 -34.43 -1.74
C CYS A 31 18.63 -35.75 -2.51
N ILE A 32 17.69 -35.89 -3.45
CA ILE A 32 17.59 -37.09 -4.30
C ILE A 32 18.74 -37.15 -5.30
N THR A 33 19.17 -36.02 -5.87
CA THR A 33 20.34 -36.00 -6.76
C THR A 33 21.65 -36.26 -6.01
N ASP A 34 21.74 -35.87 -4.75
CA ASP A 34 22.92 -36.13 -3.92
C ASP A 34 23.11 -37.65 -3.72
N LEU A 35 22.03 -38.42 -3.55
CA LEU A 35 22.08 -39.90 -3.53
C LEU A 35 22.67 -40.50 -4.81
N LEU A 36 22.48 -39.86 -5.96
CA LEU A 36 23.11 -40.28 -7.21
C LEU A 36 24.59 -39.90 -7.24
N TRP A 37 24.94 -38.74 -6.69
CA TRP A 37 26.32 -38.22 -6.68
C TRP A 37 27.21 -38.92 -5.66
N GLU A 38 26.64 -39.58 -4.65
CA GLU A 38 27.36 -40.48 -3.75
C GLU A 38 27.94 -41.71 -4.49
N ILE A 39 27.38 -42.07 -5.65
CA ILE A 39 27.87 -43.16 -6.49
C ILE A 39 28.89 -42.62 -7.51
N PRO A 40 30.14 -43.10 -7.51
CA PRO A 40 31.12 -42.72 -8.54
C PRO A 40 30.58 -42.96 -9.94
N HIS A 41 30.81 -42.02 -10.87
CA HIS A 41 30.20 -42.07 -12.20
C HIS A 41 30.50 -43.36 -12.97
N GLU A 42 31.70 -43.92 -12.77
CA GLU A 42 32.16 -45.16 -13.41
C GLU A 42 31.40 -46.41 -12.91
N GLU A 43 30.79 -46.33 -11.73
CA GLU A 43 30.03 -47.41 -11.09
C GLU A 43 28.51 -47.25 -11.29
N GLN A 44 28.06 -46.16 -11.92
CA GLN A 44 26.64 -45.90 -12.16
C GLN A 44 26.10 -46.80 -13.27
N THR A 45 25.01 -47.51 -12.98
CA THR A 45 24.22 -48.19 -14.01
C THR A 45 23.48 -47.18 -14.89
N GLU A 46 23.20 -47.57 -16.14
CA GLU A 46 22.45 -46.72 -17.08
C GLU A 46 21.09 -46.26 -16.52
N ALA A 47 20.44 -47.11 -15.72
CA ALA A 47 19.20 -46.80 -15.04
C ALA A 47 19.36 -45.69 -13.98
N GLN A 48 20.45 -45.72 -13.20
CA GLN A 48 20.79 -44.68 -12.22
C GLN A 48 21.09 -43.35 -12.93
N SER A 49 21.87 -43.36 -14.01
CA SER A 49 22.21 -42.14 -14.77
C SER A 49 20.98 -41.48 -15.41
N ARG A 50 19.98 -42.27 -15.82
CA ARG A 50 18.71 -41.76 -16.38
C ARG A 50 17.81 -41.10 -15.34
N ILE A 51 17.95 -41.40 -14.05
CA ILE A 51 17.13 -40.80 -12.99
C ILE A 51 17.34 -39.29 -12.92
N TYR A 52 18.57 -38.81 -13.07
CA TYR A 52 18.88 -37.38 -13.00
C TYR A 52 17.99 -36.54 -13.93
N TRP A 53 17.73 -37.05 -15.14
CA TRP A 53 16.89 -36.42 -16.15
C TRP A 53 15.39 -36.70 -15.94
N SER A 54 15.06 -37.72 -15.16
CA SER A 54 13.69 -38.16 -14.90
C SER A 54 13.05 -37.43 -13.72
N ILE A 55 13.85 -36.84 -12.81
CA ILE A 55 13.32 -36.03 -11.69
C ILE A 55 12.81 -34.69 -12.24
N PRO A 56 11.50 -34.39 -12.13
CA PRO A 56 10.96 -33.15 -12.66
C PRO A 56 11.54 -31.94 -11.93
N ARG A 57 11.76 -30.83 -12.65
CA ARG A 57 12.29 -29.57 -12.08
C ARG A 57 11.26 -28.75 -11.28
N ALA A 58 9.99 -29.16 -11.27
CA ALA A 58 8.95 -28.41 -10.59
C ALA A 58 7.84 -29.32 -10.06
N ALA A 59 7.27 -28.95 -8.93
CA ALA A 59 6.25 -29.72 -8.22
C ALA A 59 5.00 -30.04 -9.06
N TYR A 60 4.63 -29.18 -10.02
CA TYR A 60 3.45 -29.41 -10.87
C TYR A 60 3.66 -30.46 -11.97
N LEU A 61 4.91 -30.82 -12.25
CA LEU A 61 5.28 -31.84 -13.22
C LEU A 61 5.45 -33.23 -12.58
N LEU A 62 5.44 -33.31 -11.24
CA LEU A 62 5.53 -34.56 -10.51
C LEU A 62 4.31 -35.44 -10.78
N LYS A 63 4.56 -36.71 -11.09
CA LYS A 63 3.58 -37.74 -11.41
C LYS A 63 4.00 -39.02 -10.70
N LEU A 64 3.04 -39.91 -10.44
CA LEU A 64 3.30 -41.19 -9.77
C LEU A 64 4.40 -42.01 -10.47
N LYS A 65 4.41 -42.05 -11.81
CA LYS A 65 5.48 -42.71 -12.58
C LYS A 65 6.91 -42.25 -12.25
N HIS A 66 7.09 -40.99 -11.82
CA HIS A 66 8.41 -40.49 -11.43
C HIS A 66 8.77 -40.99 -10.03
N VAL A 67 7.79 -41.04 -9.13
CA VAL A 67 7.94 -41.58 -7.76
C VAL A 67 8.32 -43.06 -7.83
N ASP A 68 7.59 -43.84 -8.62
CA ASP A 68 7.83 -45.29 -8.79
C ASP A 68 9.23 -45.56 -9.37
N ALA A 69 9.64 -44.79 -10.39
CA ALA A 69 10.95 -44.92 -11.01
C ALA A 69 12.12 -44.57 -10.07
N ILE A 70 11.94 -43.56 -9.21
CA ILE A 70 12.96 -43.16 -8.24
C ILE A 70 13.04 -44.18 -7.09
N LEU A 71 11.90 -44.64 -6.56
CA LEU A 71 11.85 -45.63 -5.48
C LEU A 71 12.43 -46.99 -5.90
N ALA A 72 12.26 -47.38 -7.16
CA ALA A 72 12.80 -48.63 -7.69
C ALA A 72 14.35 -48.69 -7.62
N ILE A 73 15.02 -47.54 -7.64
CA ILE A 73 16.48 -47.44 -7.68
C ILE A 73 17.06 -46.90 -6.38
N PHE A 74 16.39 -45.91 -5.77
CA PHE A 74 16.76 -45.31 -4.49
C PHE A 74 15.59 -45.44 -3.49
N PRO A 75 15.44 -46.58 -2.81
CA PRO A 75 14.43 -46.74 -1.75
C PRO A 75 14.60 -45.71 -0.62
N ALA A 76 15.83 -45.29 -0.35
CA ALA A 76 16.18 -44.24 0.62
C ALA A 76 15.57 -42.86 0.28
N ALA A 77 15.10 -42.64 -0.95
CA ALA A 77 14.46 -41.40 -1.36
C ALA A 77 12.99 -41.28 -0.91
N SER A 78 12.39 -42.34 -0.33
CA SER A 78 10.99 -42.35 0.12
C SER A 78 10.56 -41.13 0.94
N PRO A 79 11.26 -40.71 2.02
CA PRO A 79 10.84 -39.56 2.81
C PRO A 79 10.85 -38.25 2.01
N TYR A 80 11.79 -38.08 1.07
CA TYR A 80 11.84 -36.88 0.23
C TYR A 80 10.69 -36.86 -0.78
N LEU A 81 10.35 -38.00 -1.36
CA LEU A 81 9.27 -38.13 -2.33
C LEU A 81 7.89 -37.87 -1.69
N GLU A 82 7.67 -38.31 -0.45
CA GLU A 82 6.46 -38.01 0.32
C GLU A 82 6.28 -36.50 0.53
N GLU A 83 7.34 -35.79 0.90
CA GLU A 83 7.31 -34.33 1.05
C GLU A 83 7.10 -33.62 -0.30
N MET A 84 7.73 -34.10 -1.37
CA MET A 84 7.53 -33.56 -2.72
C MET A 84 6.08 -33.72 -3.21
N LEU A 85 5.41 -34.82 -2.86
CA LEU A 85 3.98 -35.01 -3.14
C LEU A 85 3.11 -34.03 -2.35
N LYS A 86 3.37 -33.85 -1.04
CA LYS A 86 2.68 -32.84 -0.22
C LYS A 86 2.84 -31.43 -0.80
N LEU A 87 4.04 -31.08 -1.27
CA LEU A 87 4.30 -29.80 -1.94
C LEU A 87 3.53 -29.65 -3.26
N ALA A 88 3.42 -30.73 -4.04
CA ALA A 88 2.64 -30.73 -5.28
C ALA A 88 1.14 -30.49 -5.02
N GLU A 89 0.60 -31.09 -3.95
CA GLU A 89 -0.78 -30.85 -3.51
C GLU A 89 -0.98 -29.43 -2.99
N LEU A 90 -0.08 -28.96 -2.11
CA LEU A 90 -0.11 -27.59 -1.58
C LEU A 90 -0.10 -26.55 -2.71
N ARG A 91 0.71 -26.79 -3.75
CA ARG A 91 0.75 -25.92 -4.93
C ARG A 91 -0.58 -25.85 -5.67
N ARG A 92 -1.31 -26.97 -5.77
CA ARG A 92 -2.64 -27.01 -6.40
C ARG A 92 -3.64 -26.18 -5.61
N VAL A 93 -3.64 -26.35 -4.28
CA VAL A 93 -4.51 -25.59 -3.36
C VAL A 93 -4.23 -24.09 -3.46
N VAL A 94 -2.97 -23.68 -3.36
CA VAL A 94 -2.56 -22.26 -3.42
C VAL A 94 -2.91 -21.61 -4.76
N LYS A 95 -2.83 -22.36 -5.87
CA LYS A 95 -3.15 -21.84 -7.21
C LYS A 95 -4.66 -21.61 -7.41
N ILE A 96 -5.50 -22.42 -6.78
CA ILE A 96 -6.96 -22.34 -6.90
C ILE A 96 -7.53 -21.24 -5.99
N GLN A 97 -6.85 -20.89 -4.90
CA GLN A 97 -7.34 -19.85 -3.99
C GLN A 97 -7.46 -18.48 -4.67
N GLU A 98 -8.60 -17.84 -4.40
CA GLU A 98 -8.86 -16.47 -4.81
C GLU A 98 -8.14 -15.48 -3.88
N VAL A 99 -7.65 -14.40 -4.49
CA VAL A 99 -7.00 -13.30 -3.76
C VAL A 99 -8.08 -12.31 -3.35
N VAL A 100 -8.44 -12.32 -2.08
CA VAL A 100 -9.41 -11.38 -1.51
C VAL A 100 -8.63 -10.14 -1.06
N LYS A 101 -8.75 -9.05 -1.82
CA LYS A 101 -8.16 -7.77 -1.39
C LYS A 101 -8.87 -7.31 -0.12
N PRO A 102 -8.13 -7.00 0.96
CA PRO A 102 -8.75 -6.40 2.14
C PRO A 102 -9.22 -4.99 1.78
N ASP A 103 -10.47 -4.68 2.11
CA ASP A 103 -11.05 -3.34 1.98
C ASP A 103 -10.37 -2.36 2.96
N LYS A 104 -9.12 -1.99 2.69
CA LYS A 104 -8.39 -0.97 3.45
C LYS A 104 -8.65 0.44 2.92
N GLU A 105 -9.08 0.58 1.67
CA GLU A 105 -9.28 1.90 1.03
C GLU A 105 -10.59 2.57 1.46
N GLY A 106 -11.62 1.82 1.85
CA GLY A 106 -12.92 2.40 2.24
C GLY A 106 -12.86 3.16 3.57
N ALA A 107 -12.36 2.52 4.64
CA ALA A 107 -12.52 3.03 6.00
C ALA A 107 -11.56 4.20 6.33
N GLU A 108 -10.27 4.10 5.97
CA GLU A 108 -9.30 5.19 6.25
C GLU A 108 -9.54 6.42 5.37
N MET A 109 -9.90 6.22 4.10
CA MET A 109 -10.17 7.34 3.19
C MET A 109 -11.47 8.06 3.58
N GLN A 110 -12.51 7.33 3.99
CA GLN A 110 -13.74 7.93 4.53
C GLN A 110 -13.51 8.69 5.83
N ALA A 111 -12.70 8.16 6.75
CA ALA A 111 -12.37 8.86 7.99
C ALA A 111 -11.59 10.16 7.74
N LYS A 112 -10.60 10.14 6.82
CA LYS A 112 -9.85 11.34 6.43
C LYS A 112 -10.74 12.34 5.69
N ALA A 113 -11.60 11.89 4.77
CA ALA A 113 -12.54 12.75 4.06
C ALA A 113 -13.53 13.43 5.02
N ALA A 114 -14.08 12.67 5.97
CA ALA A 114 -14.98 13.22 6.99
C ALA A 114 -14.28 14.28 7.85
N HIS A 115 -13.04 14.04 8.28
CA HIS A 115 -12.27 15.00 9.07
C HIS A 115 -11.96 16.29 8.30
N VAL A 116 -11.59 16.18 7.01
CA VAL A 116 -11.37 17.35 6.14
C VAL A 116 -12.66 18.14 5.95
N HIS A 117 -13.80 17.47 5.73
CA HIS A 117 -15.09 18.14 5.57
C HIS A 117 -15.50 18.93 6.82
N VAL A 118 -15.33 18.35 8.01
CA VAL A 118 -15.59 19.06 9.28
C VAL A 118 -14.71 20.31 9.39
N THR A 119 -13.42 20.19 9.07
CA THR A 119 -12.47 21.30 9.14
C THR A 119 -12.82 22.44 8.16
N ILE A 120 -13.32 22.11 6.97
CA ILE A 120 -13.76 23.10 5.98
C ILE A 120 -15.01 23.83 6.47
N LEU A 121 -16.02 23.11 6.98
CA LEU A 121 -17.24 23.71 7.50
C LEU A 121 -16.96 24.65 8.68
N GLU A 122 -16.11 24.22 9.61
CA GLU A 122 -15.67 25.07 10.74
C GLU A 122 -14.96 26.33 10.25
N ARG A 123 -14.10 26.21 9.23
CA ARG A 123 -13.41 27.34 8.63
C ARG A 123 -14.39 28.30 7.94
N MET A 124 -15.39 27.78 7.23
CA MET A 124 -16.44 28.59 6.60
C MET A 124 -17.28 29.33 7.63
N GLN A 125 -17.71 28.65 8.70
CA GLN A 125 -18.47 29.28 9.78
C GLN A 125 -17.65 30.35 10.51
N ARG A 126 -16.34 30.12 10.71
CA ARG A 126 -15.44 31.12 11.30
C ARG A 126 -15.31 32.36 10.39
N LEU A 127 -15.13 32.16 9.08
CA LEU A 127 -15.06 33.25 8.11
C LEU A 127 -16.38 34.02 8.01
N GLY A 128 -17.53 33.32 8.02
CA GLY A 128 -18.86 33.94 8.05
C GLY A 128 -19.05 34.84 9.27
N ARG A 129 -18.73 34.33 10.47
CA ARG A 129 -18.77 35.13 11.71
C ARG A 129 -17.82 36.33 11.70
N GLN A 130 -16.65 36.20 11.05
CA GLN A 130 -15.73 37.32 10.87
C GLN A 130 -16.30 38.38 9.91
N TYR A 131 -16.98 37.95 8.85
CA TYR A 131 -17.62 38.84 7.88
C TYR A 131 -18.81 39.60 8.48
N GLU A 132 -19.70 38.91 9.21
CA GLU A 132 -20.81 39.56 9.93
C GLU A 132 -20.31 40.65 10.89
N LYS A 133 -19.27 40.34 11.67
CA LYS A 133 -18.63 41.35 12.54
C LYS A 133 -18.07 42.51 11.72
N ALA A 134 -17.36 42.21 10.64
CA ALA A 134 -16.80 43.24 9.75
C ALA A 134 -17.85 44.14 9.10
N LEU A 135 -19.09 43.67 8.90
CA LEU A 135 -20.19 44.50 8.38
C LEU A 135 -20.74 45.48 9.43
N THR A 136 -20.68 45.13 10.71
CA THR A 136 -21.19 45.98 11.81
C THR A 136 -20.19 47.02 12.29
N LEU A 137 -18.88 46.74 12.17
CA LEU A 137 -17.82 47.63 12.63
C LEU A 137 -17.83 49.04 12.01
N PRO A 138 -18.07 49.22 10.69
CA PRO A 138 -18.15 50.54 10.07
C PRO A 138 -19.24 51.43 10.65
N ASP A 139 -20.39 50.85 11.01
CA ASP A 139 -21.52 51.58 11.57
C ASP A 139 -21.20 52.05 13.01
N LEU A 140 -20.41 51.27 13.76
CA LEU A 140 -20.03 51.57 15.15
C LEU A 140 -18.88 52.56 15.28
N PHE A 141 -17.87 52.46 14.39
CA PHE A 141 -16.62 53.21 14.49
C PHE A 141 -16.42 54.24 13.36
N GLY A 142 -17.39 54.40 12.47
CA GLY A 142 -17.31 55.30 11.32
C GLY A 142 -16.42 54.81 10.17
N GLY A 143 -15.87 53.61 10.26
CA GLY A 143 -14.97 53.01 9.27
C GLY A 143 -14.42 51.64 9.67
N LEU A 144 -13.57 51.07 8.82
CA LEU A 144 -12.84 49.83 9.11
C LEU A 144 -11.42 50.17 9.56
N ASN A 145 -11.10 49.87 10.82
CA ASN A 145 -9.75 50.04 11.37
C ASN A 145 -8.86 48.87 10.92
N VAL A 146 -8.13 49.09 9.83
CA VAL A 146 -7.26 48.07 9.22
C VAL A 146 -5.79 48.40 9.48
N HIS A 147 -5.04 47.43 9.98
CA HIS A 147 -3.60 47.50 10.13
C HIS A 147 -2.93 46.41 9.31
N ALA A 148 -1.78 46.72 8.70
CA ALA A 148 -0.99 45.76 7.95
C ALA A 148 0.41 45.63 8.57
N ASN A 149 0.86 44.39 8.78
CA ASN A 149 2.22 44.09 9.17
C ASN A 149 2.93 43.40 8.01
N VAL A 150 4.03 43.98 7.53
CA VAL A 150 4.74 43.51 6.33
C VAL A 150 6.11 42.99 6.71
N HIS A 151 6.40 41.75 6.34
CA HIS A 151 7.68 41.11 6.57
C HIS A 151 8.37 40.77 5.25
N VAL A 152 9.70 40.91 5.21
CA VAL A 152 10.51 40.39 4.11
C VAL A 152 10.85 38.93 4.43
N VAL A 153 10.50 38.02 3.53
CA VAL A 153 10.72 36.58 3.70
C VAL A 153 11.55 36.06 2.52
N THR A 154 12.49 35.16 2.79
CA THR A 154 13.32 34.50 1.78
C THR A 154 12.93 33.03 1.69
N ASN A 155 12.68 32.53 0.46
CA ASN A 155 12.40 31.10 0.24
C ASN A 155 13.69 30.27 0.33
N GLN A 156 13.54 28.93 0.39
CA GLN A 156 14.61 27.94 0.28
C GLN A 156 15.45 28.09 -1.00
N HIS A 157 14.88 28.67 -2.07
CA HIS A 157 15.56 28.96 -3.33
C HIS A 157 16.19 30.36 -3.40
N GLY A 158 16.27 31.11 -2.29
CA GLY A 158 16.90 32.44 -2.24
C GLY A 158 16.05 33.60 -2.76
N THR A 159 14.87 33.34 -3.32
CA THR A 159 13.93 34.40 -3.75
C THR A 159 13.36 35.14 -2.54
N ARG A 160 13.42 36.48 -2.55
CA ARG A 160 12.85 37.36 -1.51
C ARG A 160 11.48 37.88 -1.93
N TYR A 161 10.51 37.81 -1.04
CA TYR A 161 9.17 38.36 -1.24
C TYR A 161 8.67 39.09 0.01
N LEU A 162 7.74 40.01 -0.20
CA LEU A 162 7.03 40.71 0.88
C LEU A 162 5.78 39.93 1.25
N ARG A 163 5.63 39.62 2.54
CA ARG A 163 4.44 38.98 3.09
C ARG A 163 3.72 39.98 3.99
N ALA A 164 2.50 40.36 3.61
CA ALA A 164 1.64 41.24 4.38
C ALA A 164 0.58 40.44 5.16
N PHE A 165 0.45 40.71 6.46
CA PHE A 165 -0.63 40.23 7.32
C PHE A 165 -1.56 41.38 7.67
N TYR A 166 -2.85 41.20 7.41
CA TYR A 166 -3.86 42.22 7.65
C TYR A 166 -4.64 41.92 8.93
N TYR A 167 -4.91 42.97 9.69
CA TYR A 167 -5.64 42.91 10.95
C TYR A 167 -6.81 43.88 10.87
N LEU A 168 -8.00 43.40 11.22
CA LEU A 168 -9.19 44.22 11.40
C LEU A 168 -9.43 44.31 12.91
N ASP A 169 -9.34 45.52 13.47
CA ASP A 169 -9.50 45.76 14.92
C ASP A 169 -8.59 44.86 15.78
N GLY A 170 -7.31 44.79 15.39
CA GLY A 170 -6.30 43.94 16.07
C GLY A 170 -6.42 42.43 15.82
N LYS A 171 -7.42 41.96 15.07
CA LYS A 171 -7.61 40.52 14.77
C LYS A 171 -7.16 40.18 13.36
N LEU A 172 -6.31 39.17 13.23
CA LEU A 172 -5.82 38.68 11.94
C LEU A 172 -7.00 38.27 11.05
N THR A 173 -7.17 38.99 9.94
CA THR A 173 -8.33 38.88 9.06
C THR A 173 -7.86 38.85 7.60
N PRO A 174 -8.37 37.92 6.77
CA PRO A 174 -7.99 37.87 5.36
C PRO A 174 -8.35 39.16 4.61
N LEU A 175 -7.43 39.67 3.78
CA LEU A 175 -7.66 40.86 2.96
C LEU A 175 -8.94 40.80 2.11
N PRO A 176 -9.30 39.69 1.44
CA PRO A 176 -10.54 39.63 0.65
C PRO A 176 -11.80 39.90 1.48
N LEU A 177 -11.82 39.49 2.75
CA LEU A 177 -12.95 39.72 3.66
C LEU A 177 -13.06 41.20 4.02
N ILE A 178 -11.92 41.85 4.28
CA ILE A 178 -11.86 43.29 4.58
C ILE A 178 -12.36 44.10 3.37
N ILE A 179 -11.92 43.75 2.16
CA ILE A 179 -12.38 44.40 0.92
C ILE A 179 -13.88 44.19 0.74
N ALA A 180 -14.38 42.96 0.88
CA ALA A 180 -15.80 42.67 0.74
C ALA A 180 -16.68 43.43 1.75
N ALA A 181 -16.23 43.56 3.00
CA ALA A 181 -16.93 44.34 4.02
C ALA A 181 -16.91 45.85 3.69
N HIS A 182 -15.77 46.36 3.20
CA HIS A 182 -15.65 47.75 2.76
C HIS A 182 -16.60 48.07 1.60
N GLU A 183 -16.63 47.23 0.57
CA GLU A 183 -17.52 47.39 -0.58
C GLU A 183 -19.00 47.33 -0.19
N ALA A 184 -19.38 46.37 0.66
CA ALA A 184 -20.76 46.24 1.13
C ALA A 184 -21.22 47.50 1.90
N HIS A 185 -20.37 48.08 2.74
CA HIS A 185 -20.66 49.32 3.44
C HIS A 185 -20.67 50.53 2.50
N ALA A 186 -19.77 50.59 1.51
CA ALA A 186 -19.77 51.65 0.50
C ALA A 186 -21.06 51.67 -0.33
N ARG A 187 -21.62 50.48 -0.66
CA ARG A 187 -22.94 50.37 -1.32
C ARG A 187 -24.07 50.91 -0.44
N LYS A 188 -24.13 50.50 0.83
CA LYS A 188 -25.11 51.02 1.81
C LYS A 188 -25.10 52.55 1.95
N LYS A 189 -23.93 53.20 1.80
CA LYS A 189 -23.81 54.66 1.83
C LYS A 189 -24.25 55.35 0.53
N LYS A 190 -24.25 54.65 -0.62
CA LYS A 190 -24.73 55.19 -1.90
C LYS A 190 -26.24 55.07 -2.07
N ASP A 191 -26.85 54.09 -1.41
CA ASP A 191 -28.30 53.82 -1.47
C ASP A 191 -29.10 54.60 -0.40
N LYS A 192 -28.43 55.41 0.44
CA LYS A 192 -29.01 56.34 1.42
C LYS A 192 -28.82 57.77 0.96
#